data_AF-A0A6P1CIN3-F1
#
_entry.id   AF-A0A6P1CIN3-F1
#
_cell.length_a   1.000
_cell.length_b   1.000
_cell.length_c   1.000
_cell.angle_alpha   90.00
_cell.angle_beta   90.00
_cell.angle_gamma   90.00
#
_symmetry.space_group_name_H-M   'P 1'
#
loop_
_entity.id
_entity.type
_entity.pdbx_description
1 polymer ?
#
loop_
_entity_poly.entity_id
_entity_poly.type
_entity_poly.pdbx_seq_one_letter_code
_entity_poly.pdbx_strand_id
1 'polypeptide(L)'
;MSAGESPASAETIMVVPEQVRAVGQYVYGVADALRSALESAARDVDSLTDGGWRGGAATQFTEGWTELRDGGVQIIAALTGMAEKLGVTADNYQARDEGTAAAVTQSSLNIVS
;
A
#
# COMPACT_ATOMS: atom_id res chain seq x y z
N MET A 1 -44.83 -11.26 -25.21
CA MET A 1 -44.66 -10.44 -23.99
C MET A 1 -43.40 -10.95 -23.32
N SER A 2 -42.33 -10.15 -23.36
CA SER A 2 -40.96 -10.56 -23.01
C SER A 2 -40.81 -10.68 -21.51
N ALA A 3 -40.24 -11.80 -21.04
CA ALA A 3 -39.90 -12.03 -19.66
C ALA A 3 -38.95 -10.93 -19.17
N GLY A 4 -39.29 -10.32 -18.02
CA GLY A 4 -38.37 -9.43 -17.32
C GLY A 4 -37.17 -10.24 -16.85
N GLU A 5 -35.99 -9.87 -17.34
CA GLU A 5 -34.72 -10.25 -16.72
C GLU A 5 -34.83 -9.98 -15.22
N SER A 6 -34.70 -11.03 -14.40
CA SER A 6 -34.29 -10.83 -13.00
C SER A 6 -32.98 -10.05 -13.06
N PRO A 7 -32.85 -8.91 -12.36
CA PRO A 7 -31.56 -8.27 -12.24
C PRO A 7 -30.65 -9.31 -11.60
N ALA A 8 -29.65 -9.77 -12.35
CA ALA A 8 -28.54 -10.51 -11.78
C ALA A 8 -28.13 -9.75 -10.53
N SER A 9 -28.29 -10.38 -9.37
CA SER A 9 -28.02 -9.80 -8.05
C SER A 9 -26.78 -8.94 -8.17
N ALA A 10 -26.92 -7.62 -8.03
CA ALA A 10 -25.78 -6.72 -8.00
C ALA A 10 -24.87 -7.26 -6.89
N GLU A 11 -23.79 -7.93 -7.29
CA GLU A 11 -22.86 -8.56 -6.38
C GLU A 11 -22.26 -7.43 -5.56
N THR A 12 -22.81 -7.24 -4.37
CA THR A 12 -22.46 -6.12 -3.51
C THR A 12 -21.12 -6.49 -2.92
N ILE A 13 -20.04 -6.06 -3.57
CA ILE A 13 -18.70 -6.19 -3.04
C ILE A 13 -18.64 -5.31 -1.78
N MET A 14 -18.82 -5.92 -0.62
CA MET A 14 -18.61 -5.25 0.67
C MET A 14 -17.11 -5.17 0.95
N VAL A 15 -16.58 -3.95 0.98
CA VAL A 15 -15.23 -3.68 1.48
C VAL A 15 -15.28 -3.72 3.00
N VAL A 16 -14.39 -4.49 3.62
CA VAL A 16 -14.22 -4.50 5.08
C VAL A 16 -13.05 -3.58 5.43
N PRO A 17 -13.29 -2.41 6.05
CA PRO A 17 -12.26 -1.41 6.32
C PRO A 17 -11.05 -1.97 7.08
N GLU A 18 -11.28 -2.88 8.03
CA GLU A 18 -10.24 -3.53 8.82
C GLU A 18 -9.30 -4.36 7.96
N GLN A 19 -9.82 -5.06 6.95
CA GLN A 19 -9.00 -5.86 6.03
C GLN A 19 -8.15 -4.96 5.13
N VAL A 20 -8.72 -3.85 4.63
CA VAL A 20 -7.97 -2.85 3.83
C VAL A 20 -6.85 -2.22 4.67
N ARG A 21 -7.14 -1.90 5.94
CA ARG A 21 -6.15 -1.37 6.88
C ARG A 21 -5.03 -2.38 7.15
N ALA A 22 -5.37 -3.66 7.34
CA ALA A 22 -4.39 -4.73 7.53
C ALA A 22 -3.47 -4.90 6.31
N VAL A 23 -4.01 -4.83 5.09
CA VAL A 23 -3.18 -4.87 3.86
C VAL A 23 -2.28 -3.64 3.79
N GLY A 24 -2.77 -2.45 4.12
CA GLY A 24 -1.95 -1.24 4.18
C GLY A 24 -0.78 -1.37 5.14
N GLN A 25 -1.02 -1.90 6.35
CA GLN A 25 0.02 -2.16 7.35
C GLN A 25 1.04 -3.21 6.87
N TYR A 26 0.57 -4.28 6.23
CA TYR A 26 1.46 -5.29 5.66
C TYR A 26 2.37 -4.71 4.57
N VAL A 27 1.81 -3.95 3.63
CA VAL A 27 2.58 -3.31 2.55
C VAL A 27 3.61 -2.32 3.11
N TYR A 28 3.25 -1.57 4.15
CA TYR A 28 4.20 -0.69 4.85
C TYR A 28 5.34 -1.49 5.49
N GLY A 29 5.04 -2.61 6.15
CA GLY A 29 6.06 -3.49 6.72
C GLY A 29 7.03 -4.05 5.68
N VAL A 30 6.54 -4.42 4.49
CA VAL A 30 7.40 -4.84 3.38
C VAL A 30 8.31 -3.70 2.91
N ALA A 31 7.79 -2.48 2.80
CA ALA A 31 8.59 -1.31 2.42
C ALA A 31 9.71 -1.02 3.43
N ASP A 32 9.41 -1.16 4.73
CA ASP A 32 10.38 -0.92 5.80
C ASP A 32 11.46 -2.00 5.88
N ALA A 33 11.08 -3.27 5.71
CA ALA A 33 12.02 -4.37 5.61
C ALA A 33 12.98 -4.20 4.40
N LEU A 34 12.44 -3.80 3.25
CA LEU A 34 13.23 -3.54 2.05
C LEU A 34 14.19 -2.36 2.24
N ARG A 35 13.74 -1.28 2.88
CA ARG A 35 14.59 -0.14 3.24
C ARG A 35 15.76 -0.56 4.11
N SER A 36 15.48 -1.30 5.18
CA SER A 36 16.50 -1.79 6.11
C SER A 36 17.53 -2.69 5.42
N ALA A 37 17.07 -3.59 4.54
CA ALA A 37 17.94 -4.47 3.76
C ALA A 37 18.82 -3.67 2.78
N LEU A 38 18.24 -2.68 2.08
CA LEU A 38 18.98 -1.85 1.13
C LEU A 38 20.04 -0.98 1.83
N GLU A 39 19.73 -0.44 3.01
CA GLU A 39 20.70 0.30 3.83
C GLU A 39 21.83 -0.58 4.35
N SER A 40 21.53 -1.82 4.76
CA SER A 40 22.56 -2.77 5.16
C SER A 40 23.51 -3.08 4.00
N ALA A 41 22.95 -3.40 2.83
CA ALA A 41 23.73 -3.69 1.64
C ALA A 41 24.56 -2.48 1.18
N ALA A 42 24.05 -1.25 1.33
CA ALA A 42 24.83 -0.04 1.05
C ALA A 42 26.09 0.05 1.92
N ARG A 43 25.97 -0.22 3.23
CA ARG A 43 27.12 -0.22 4.14
C ARG A 43 28.16 -1.28 3.76
N ASP A 44 27.69 -2.46 3.35
CA ASP A 44 28.58 -3.55 2.92
C ASP A 44 29.33 -3.17 1.63
N VAL A 45 28.64 -2.54 0.68
CA VAL A 45 29.26 -2.04 -0.56
C VAL A 45 30.26 -0.92 -0.28
N ASP A 46 29.89 0.06 0.55
CA ASP A 46 30.79 1.15 0.92
C ASP A 46 32.07 0.60 1.59
N SER A 47 31.93 -0.37 2.50
CA SER A 47 33.07 -1.04 3.13
C SER A 47 33.97 -1.77 2.13
N LEU A 48 33.40 -2.35 1.07
CA LEU A 48 34.14 -3.07 0.04
C LEU A 48 34.93 -2.10 -0.85
N THR A 49 34.31 -0.99 -1.25
CA THR A 49 34.92 0.04 -2.11
C THR A 49 35.97 0.86 -1.36
N ASP A 50 35.74 1.16 -0.09
CA ASP A 50 36.70 1.85 0.77
C ASP A 50 37.85 0.93 1.19
N GLY A 51 37.56 -0.37 1.35
CA GLY A 51 38.52 -1.43 1.70
C GLY A 51 39.56 -1.75 0.63
N GLY A 52 39.51 -1.07 -0.52
CA GLY A 52 40.57 -1.08 -1.52
C GLY A 52 40.29 -1.88 -2.78
N TRP A 53 39.07 -2.40 -2.95
CA TRP A 53 38.66 -3.00 -4.22
C TRP A 53 38.54 -1.93 -5.30
N ARG A 54 39.37 -2.04 -6.34
CA ARG A 54 39.48 -1.06 -7.43
C ARG A 54 39.68 -1.75 -8.78
N GLY A 55 39.48 -1.01 -9.87
CA GLY A 55 39.63 -1.48 -11.25
C GLY A 55 38.30 -1.66 -11.97
N GLY A 56 38.34 -2.06 -13.25
CA GLY A 56 37.15 -2.06 -14.11
C GLY A 56 35.97 -2.89 -13.60
N ALA A 57 36.23 -4.02 -12.92
CA ALA A 57 35.18 -4.82 -12.30
C ALA A 57 34.49 -4.10 -11.13
N ALA A 58 35.27 -3.36 -10.31
CA ALA A 58 34.71 -2.57 -9.21
C ALA A 58 33.86 -1.40 -9.75
N THR A 59 34.27 -0.77 -10.86
CA THR A 59 33.49 0.27 -11.54
C THR A 59 32.15 -0.28 -12.04
N GLN A 60 32.16 -1.37 -12.80
CA GLN A 60 30.93 -1.98 -13.33
C GLN A 60 29.99 -2.44 -12.21
N PHE A 61 30.54 -3.00 -11.14
CA PHE A 61 29.74 -3.35 -9.97
C PHE A 61 29.10 -2.12 -9.32
N THR A 62 29.85 -1.03 -9.15
CA THR A 62 29.34 0.20 -8.53
C THR A 62 28.22 0.84 -9.36
N GLU A 63 28.34 0.80 -10.69
CA GLU A 63 27.30 1.24 -11.63
C GLU A 63 26.02 0.40 -11.45
N GLY A 64 26.14 -0.94 -11.52
CA GLY A 64 24.99 -1.83 -11.33
C GLY A 64 24.38 -1.74 -9.93
N TRP A 65 25.20 -1.54 -8.89
CA TRP A 65 24.75 -1.29 -7.53
C TRP A 65 23.94 0.02 -7.43
N THR A 66 24.40 1.08 -8.10
CA THR A 66 23.69 2.37 -8.13
C THR A 66 22.32 2.22 -8.79
N GLU A 67 22.25 1.53 -9.93
CA GLU A 67 20.98 1.24 -10.61
C GLU A 67 20.03 0.42 -9.73
N LEU A 68 20.53 -0.63 -9.09
CA LEU A 68 19.75 -1.45 -8.16
C LEU A 68 19.22 -0.61 -6.99
N ARG A 69 20.06 0.25 -6.40
CA ARG A 69 19.68 1.10 -5.27
C ARG A 69 18.59 2.09 -5.67
N ASP A 70 18.73 2.73 -6.82
CA ASP A 70 17.74 3.68 -7.34
C ASP A 70 16.39 2.99 -7.60
N GLY A 71 16.41 1.81 -8.22
CA GLY A 71 15.21 0.99 -8.40
C GLY A 71 14.58 0.57 -7.07
N GLY A 72 15.40 0.18 -6.10
CA GLY A 72 14.97 -0.16 -4.74
C GLY A 72 14.26 1.00 -4.04
N VAL A 73 14.81 2.22 -4.13
CA VAL A 73 14.19 3.44 -3.60
C VAL A 73 12.82 3.70 -4.26
N GLN A 74 12.71 3.52 -5.57
CA GLN A 74 11.43 3.68 -6.28
C GLN A 74 10.38 2.67 -5.82
N ILE A 75 10.76 1.40 -5.63
CA ILE A 75 9.86 0.35 -5.12
C ILE A 75 9.39 0.68 -3.69
N ILE A 76 10.31 1.09 -2.81
CA ILE A 76 9.98 1.49 -1.43
C ILE A 76 8.98 2.66 -1.44
N ALA A 77 9.19 3.66 -2.29
CA ALA A 77 8.28 4.80 -2.43
C ALA A 77 6.89 4.36 -2.92
N ALA A 78 6.84 3.48 -3.92
CA ALA A 78 5.58 2.96 -4.44
C ALA A 78 4.81 2.14 -3.39
N LEU A 79 5.49 1.27 -2.63
CA LEU A 79 4.90 0.49 -1.53
C LEU A 79 4.37 1.42 -0.43
N THR A 80 5.17 2.41 -0.02
CA THR A 80 4.75 3.39 1.00
C THR A 80 3.50 4.15 0.55
N GLY A 81 3.48 4.64 -0.70
CA GLY A 81 2.31 5.32 -1.26
C GLY A 81 1.07 4.42 -1.43
N MET A 82 1.25 3.12 -1.67
CA MET A 82 0.13 2.16 -1.65
C MET A 82 -0.41 1.98 -0.23
N ALA A 83 0.46 1.82 0.76
CA ALA A 83 0.05 1.69 2.16
C ALA A 83 -0.75 2.90 2.66
N GLU A 84 -0.29 4.12 2.32
CA GLU A 84 -0.99 5.36 2.64
C GLU A 84 -2.39 5.42 2.00
N LYS A 85 -2.50 5.11 0.70
CA LYS A 85 -3.79 5.12 -0.02
C LYS A 85 -4.77 4.08 0.55
N LEU A 86 -4.28 2.91 0.94
CA LEU A 86 -5.11 1.87 1.56
C LEU A 86 -5.61 2.33 2.93
N GLY A 87 -4.76 2.96 3.75
CA GLY A 87 -5.17 3.58 5.02
C GLY A 87 -6.27 4.63 4.83
N VAL A 88 -6.05 5.58 3.92
CA VAL A 88 -7.04 6.63 3.57
C VAL A 88 -8.36 6.02 3.06
N THR A 89 -8.29 4.92 2.30
CA THR A 89 -9.48 4.22 1.80
C THR A 89 -10.29 3.61 2.95
N ALA A 90 -9.63 2.95 3.90
CA ALA A 90 -10.30 2.38 5.07
C ALA A 90 -11.02 3.45 5.90
N ASP A 91 -10.35 4.58 6.16
CA ASP A 91 -10.92 5.66 6.97
C ASP A 91 -12.12 6.35 6.27
N ASN A 92 -12.04 6.56 4.95
CA ASN A 92 -13.15 7.12 4.17
C ASN A 92 -14.37 6.19 4.10
N TYR A 93 -14.17 4.87 4.09
CA TYR A 93 -15.27 3.91 4.12
C TYR A 93 -15.98 3.94 5.48
N GLN A 94 -15.20 3.93 6.57
CA GLN A 94 -15.75 4.00 7.92
C GLN A 94 -16.58 5.28 8.13
N ALA A 95 -16.06 6.44 7.71
CA ALA A 95 -16.79 7.71 7.83
C ALA A 95 -18.11 7.74 7.02
N ARG A 96 -18.15 7.10 5.84
CA ARG A 96 -19.37 6.98 5.03
C ARG A 96 -20.40 6.06 5.67
N ASP A 97 -19.95 4.95 6.25
CA ASP A 97 -20.83 4.00 6.94
C ASP A 97 -21.47 4.63 8.18
N GLU A 98 -20.66 5.29 9.02
CA GLU A 98 -21.13 6.03 10.20
C GLU A 98 -22.12 7.15 9.83
N GLY A 99 -21.85 7.91 8.77
CA GLY A 99 -22.74 8.96 8.28
C GLY A 99 -24.07 8.40 7.74
N THR A 100 -24.04 7.26 7.06
CA THR A 100 -25.24 6.59 6.55
C THR A 100 -26.08 6.04 7.70
N ALA A 101 -25.45 5.38 8.68
CA ALA A 101 -26.12 4.87 9.87
C ALA A 101 -26.80 5.99 10.68
N ALA A 102 -26.15 7.15 10.82
CA ALA A 102 -26.72 8.32 11.46
C ALA A 102 -27.96 8.85 10.71
N ALA A 103 -27.89 8.96 9.38
CA ALA A 103 -29.01 9.43 8.55
C ALA A 103 -30.21 8.47 8.58
N VAL A 104 -29.96 7.15 8.58
CA VAL A 104 -31.01 6.13 8.73
C VAL A 104 -31.67 6.21 10.10
N THR A 105 -30.88 6.35 11.17
CA THR A 105 -31.38 6.50 12.54
C THR A 105 -32.26 7.74 12.65
N GLN A 106 -31.81 8.89 12.14
CA GLN A 106 -32.58 10.13 12.16
C GLN A 106 -33.89 10.01 11.37
N SER A 107 -33.86 9.36 10.21
CA SER A 107 -35.06 9.11 9.41
C SER A 107 -36.05 8.19 10.12
N SER A 108 -35.57 7.17 10.83
CA SER A 108 -36.42 6.26 11.61
C SER A 108 -37.12 6.97 12.77
N LEU A 109 -36.45 7.91 13.44
CA LEU A 109 -37.05 8.72 14.51
C LEU A 109 -38.16 9.64 13.97
N ASN A 110 -38.01 10.16 12.75
CA ASN A 110 -39.00 11.04 12.11
C ASN A 110 -40.25 10.28 11.60
N ILE A 111 -40.19 8.95 11.45
CA ILE A 111 -41.34 8.14 11.01
C ILE A 111 -42.23 7.72 12.19
N VAL A 112 -41.67 7.68 13.41
CA VAL A 112 -42.39 7.25 14.62
C VAL A 112 -42.91 8.45 15.45
N SER A 113 -42.54 9.68 15.08
CA SER A 113 -43.05 10.95 15.65
C SER A 113 -44.23 11.51 14.85
#